data_AF-A0A673WY18-F1
#
_entry.id   AF-A0A673WY18-F1
#
_cell.length_a   1.000
_cell.length_b   1.000
_cell.length_c   1.000
_cell.angle_alpha   90.00
_cell.angle_beta   90.00
_cell.angle_gamma   90.00
#
_symmetry.space_group_name_H-M   'P 1'
#
loop_
_entity.id
_entity.type
_entity.pdbx_description
1 polymer ?
#
loop_
_entity_poly.entity_id
_entity_poly.type
_entity_poly.pdbx_seq_one_letter_code
_entity_poly.pdbx_strand_id
1 'polypeptide(L)'
;MSKGTVILAYKGYDVITYLVSPRKYLWDKCACATSLGGIQIFIPSYCSSANAIYEDCYLLGTSVARPCITCRQVQIARQEGAQYVSHGATGKGNDQIRFKLTCHALYPEVKIIAPWRIPEFYNRFRGRKRL
;
A
#
# COMPACT_ATOMS: atom_id res chain seq x y z
N MET A 1 -7.10 4.37 11.25
CA MET A 1 -7.30 4.25 9.78
C MET A 1 -6.38 5.19 9.04
N SER A 2 -5.87 4.81 7.85
CA SER A 2 -5.15 5.77 6.99
C SER A 2 -6.13 6.82 6.45
N LYS A 3 -5.69 8.08 6.26
CA LYS A 3 -6.53 9.15 5.68
C LYS A 3 -7.16 8.77 4.33
N GLY A 4 -6.48 7.94 3.55
CA GLY A 4 -6.99 7.40 2.28
C GLY A 4 -8.20 6.47 2.48
N THR A 5 -8.14 5.57 3.46
CA THR A 5 -9.20 4.61 3.79
C THR A 5 -10.48 5.33 4.20
N VAL A 6 -10.37 6.34 5.07
CA VAL A 6 -11.52 7.10 5.59
C VAL A 6 -12.29 7.80 4.47
N ILE A 7 -11.60 8.41 3.51
CA ILE A 7 -12.27 9.11 2.40
C ILE A 7 -12.91 8.13 1.42
N LEU A 8 -12.28 6.99 1.15
CA LEU A 8 -12.88 6.00 0.27
C LEU A 8 -14.22 5.52 0.86
N ALA A 9 -14.26 5.27 2.17
CA ALA A 9 -15.51 4.96 2.86
C ALA A 9 -16.53 6.12 2.75
N TYR A 10 -16.12 7.39 2.98
CA TYR A 10 -17.01 8.55 2.80
C TYR A 10 -17.50 8.75 1.37
N LYS A 11 -16.74 8.31 0.36
CA LYS A 11 -17.14 8.35 -1.05
C LYS A 11 -18.05 7.17 -1.45
N GLY A 12 -18.45 6.32 -0.49
CA GLY A 12 -19.34 5.18 -0.71
C GLY A 12 -18.65 3.94 -1.27
N TYR A 13 -17.32 3.85 -1.22
CA TYR A 13 -16.63 2.61 -1.54
C TYR A 13 -16.74 1.63 -0.39
N ASP A 14 -16.92 0.35 -0.72
CA ASP A 14 -16.62 -0.73 0.21
C ASP A 14 -15.10 -0.89 0.31
N VAL A 15 -14.55 -0.77 1.52
CA VAL A 15 -13.11 -0.62 1.73
C VAL A 15 -12.54 -1.78 2.52
N ILE A 16 -11.86 -2.67 1.79
CA ILE A 16 -11.08 -3.75 2.39
C ILE A 16 -9.73 -3.18 2.84
N THR A 17 -9.51 -3.19 4.14
CA THR A 17 -8.22 -2.78 4.73
C THR A 17 -7.34 -4.01 4.87
N TYR A 18 -6.09 -3.92 4.44
CA TYR A 18 -5.11 -4.96 4.69
C TYR A 18 -3.85 -4.34 5.32
N LEU A 19 -3.25 -5.06 6.25
CA LEU A 19 -2.04 -4.66 6.96
C LEU A 19 -0.91 -5.59 6.55
N VAL A 20 0.19 -5.01 6.09
CA VAL A 20 1.38 -5.75 5.73
C VAL A 20 2.52 -5.37 6.66
N SER A 21 3.09 -6.36 7.33
CA SER A 21 4.28 -6.17 8.14
C SER A 21 5.26 -7.33 7.93
N PRO A 22 6.56 -7.03 7.75
CA PRO A 22 7.61 -8.06 7.75
C PRO A 22 7.95 -8.56 9.16
N ARG A 23 7.37 -7.97 10.22
CA ARG A 23 7.64 -8.31 11.61
C ARG A 23 6.32 -8.54 12.35
N LYS A 24 6.09 -9.78 12.81
CA LYS A 24 4.84 -10.18 13.49
C LYS A 24 4.57 -9.38 14.77
N TYR A 25 5.60 -9.02 15.54
CA TYR A 25 5.43 -8.26 16.80
C TYR A 25 4.92 -6.82 16.61
N LEU A 26 4.91 -6.30 15.38
CA LEU A 26 4.35 -4.96 15.10
C LEU A 26 2.83 -4.99 14.94
N TRP A 27 2.20 -6.17 14.91
CA TRP A 27 0.76 -6.31 14.70
C TRP A 27 -0.06 -5.76 15.86
N ASP A 28 0.42 -5.88 17.10
CA ASP A 28 -0.23 -5.34 18.29
C ASP A 28 -0.31 -3.80 18.26
N LYS A 29 0.68 -3.14 17.63
CA LYS A 29 0.68 -1.68 17.42
C LYS A 29 -0.32 -1.22 16.37
N CYS A 30 -0.87 -2.13 15.59
CA CYS A 30 -1.85 -1.86 14.53
C CYS A 30 -3.26 -2.28 14.92
N ALA A 31 -3.55 -2.44 16.22
CA ALA A 31 -4.85 -2.84 16.75
C ALA A 31 -6.05 -2.08 16.14
N CYS A 32 -5.88 -0.77 15.84
CA CYS A 32 -6.96 0.02 15.22
C CYS A 32 -7.35 -0.42 13.80
N ALA A 33 -6.47 -1.09 13.07
CA ALA A 33 -6.76 -1.63 11.74
C ALA A 33 -7.44 -3.01 11.88
N THR A 34 -6.99 -3.82 12.84
CA THR A 34 -7.57 -5.13 13.15
C THR A 34 -9.00 -5.02 13.70
N SER A 35 -9.26 -4.03 14.56
CA SER A 35 -10.59 -3.77 15.12
C SER A 35 -11.64 -3.34 14.09
N LEU A 36 -11.20 -2.95 12.88
CA LEU A 36 -12.06 -2.55 11.77
C LEU A 36 -12.18 -3.65 10.70
N GLY A 37 -11.83 -4.90 11.04
CA GLY A 37 -11.86 -6.02 10.10
C GLY A 37 -10.69 -6.06 9.12
N GLY A 38 -9.59 -5.39 9.43
CA GLY A 38 -8.42 -5.36 8.55
C GLY A 38 -7.73 -6.72 8.43
N ILE A 39 -7.50 -7.18 7.20
CA ILE A 39 -6.82 -8.45 6.89
C ILE A 39 -5.33 -8.32 7.20
N GLN A 40 -4.81 -9.09 8.16
CA GLN A 40 -3.38 -9.08 8.50
C GLN A 40 -2.60 -10.06 7.64
N ILE A 41 -1.51 -9.59 7.04
CA ILE A 41 -0.68 -10.42 6.18
C ILE A 41 0.79 -10.27 6.53
N PHE A 42 1.40 -11.41 6.82
CA PHE A 42 2.84 -11.55 6.97
C PHE A 42 3.50 -11.67 5.60
N ILE A 43 4.51 -10.84 5.34
CA ILE A 43 5.43 -11.07 4.22
C ILE A 43 6.77 -11.46 4.83
N PRO A 44 7.22 -12.73 4.71
CA PRO A 44 8.57 -13.08 5.09
C PRO A 44 9.56 -12.25 4.27
N SER A 45 10.62 -11.75 4.91
CA SER A 45 11.65 -10.97 4.22
C SER A 45 12.21 -11.76 3.05
N TYR A 46 12.01 -11.29 1.83
CA TYR A 46 12.62 -11.84 0.63
C TYR A 46 13.55 -10.82 -0.01
N CYS A 47 14.68 -11.33 -0.50
CA CYS A 47 15.87 -10.64 -1.05
C CYS A 47 17.00 -10.27 -0.08
N SER A 48 17.55 -11.26 0.62
CA SER A 48 19.02 -11.26 0.88
C SER A 48 19.82 -11.98 -0.19
N SER A 49 19.18 -12.76 -1.07
CA SER A 49 19.89 -13.68 -1.97
C SER A 49 20.39 -13.06 -3.28
N ALA A 50 19.99 -11.83 -3.61
CA ALA A 50 20.20 -11.27 -4.94
C ALA A 50 21.46 -10.41 -5.11
N ASN A 51 22.25 -10.15 -4.04
CA ASN A 51 23.41 -9.25 -4.04
C ASN A 51 23.23 -7.96 -4.85
N ALA A 52 22.00 -7.44 -4.90
CA ALA A 52 21.64 -6.29 -5.71
C ALA A 52 22.03 -5.02 -4.95
N ILE A 53 23.04 -4.31 -5.47
CA ILE A 53 23.56 -3.06 -4.92
C ILE A 53 23.22 -1.93 -5.90
N TYR A 54 22.59 -0.88 -5.39
CA TYR A 54 22.31 0.34 -6.14
C TYR A 54 23.27 1.44 -5.68
N GLU A 55 23.84 2.19 -6.62
CA GLU A 55 24.81 3.27 -6.36
C GLU A 55 25.93 2.84 -5.39
N ASP A 56 26.42 1.60 -5.56
CA ASP A 56 27.53 0.98 -4.82
C ASP A 56 27.40 0.93 -3.28
N CYS A 57 26.27 1.37 -2.72
CA CYS A 57 26.08 1.54 -1.28
C CYS A 57 24.67 1.15 -0.79
N TYR A 58 23.67 1.04 -1.66
CA TYR A 58 22.27 0.83 -1.26
C TYR A 58 21.74 -0.56 -1.60
N LEU A 59 21.46 -1.37 -0.58
CA LEU A 59 20.98 -2.76 -0.69
C LEU A 59 19.48 -2.90 -1.02
N LEU A 60 18.87 -1.90 -1.67
CA LEU A 60 17.52 -1.95 -2.28
C LEU A 60 16.35 -2.44 -1.39
N GLY A 61 16.51 -2.53 -0.07
CA GLY A 61 15.53 -3.16 0.81
C GLY A 61 14.13 -2.55 0.74
N THR A 62 14.03 -1.22 0.61
CA THR A 62 12.71 -0.56 0.39
C THR A 62 12.18 -0.81 -1.00
N SER A 63 13.04 -0.77 -2.02
CA SER A 63 12.66 -0.97 -3.42
C SER A 63 12.06 -2.35 -3.66
N VAL A 64 12.63 -3.40 -3.06
CA VAL A 64 12.19 -4.78 -3.23
C VAL A 64 10.93 -5.10 -2.42
N ALA A 65 10.79 -4.52 -1.23
CA ALA A 65 9.62 -4.75 -0.40
C ALA A 65 8.30 -4.28 -1.07
N ARG A 66 8.35 -3.22 -1.89
CA ARG A 66 7.13 -2.62 -2.50
C ARG A 66 6.45 -3.53 -3.52
N PRO A 67 7.16 -4.16 -4.48
CA PRO A 67 6.59 -5.21 -5.32
C PRO A 67 5.96 -6.33 -4.48
N CYS A 68 6.63 -6.86 -3.46
CA CYS A 68 6.08 -7.95 -2.64
C CYS A 68 4.76 -7.56 -1.96
N ILE A 69 4.69 -6.36 -1.37
CA ILE A 69 3.46 -5.81 -0.78
C ILE A 69 2.35 -5.72 -1.84
N THR A 70 2.70 -5.22 -3.03
CA THR A 70 1.75 -5.02 -4.13
C THR A 70 1.24 -6.34 -4.69
N CYS A 71 2.12 -7.35 -4.85
CA CYS A 71 1.72 -8.69 -5.27
C CYS A 71 0.62 -9.24 -4.37
N ARG A 72 0.81 -9.11 -3.06
CA ARG A 72 -0.15 -9.61 -2.09
C ARG A 72 -1.44 -8.77 -2.08
N GLN A 73 -1.33 -7.46 -2.19
CA GLN A 73 -2.49 -6.57 -2.36
C GLN A 73 -3.34 -6.97 -3.57
N VAL A 74 -2.71 -7.23 -4.71
CA VAL A 74 -3.37 -7.66 -5.95
C VAL A 74 -4.04 -9.02 -5.79
N GLN A 75 -3.40 -9.97 -5.09
CA GLN A 75 -4.01 -11.27 -4.81
C GLN A 75 -5.32 -11.13 -4.02
N ILE A 76 -5.32 -10.33 -2.95
CA ILE A 76 -6.54 -10.08 -2.16
C ILE A 76 -7.58 -9.39 -3.04
N ALA A 77 -7.19 -8.36 -3.79
CA ALA A 77 -8.11 -7.63 -4.65
C ALA A 77 -8.81 -8.57 -5.65
N ARG A 78 -8.09 -9.56 -6.19
CA ARG A 78 -8.70 -10.59 -7.07
C ARG A 78 -9.62 -11.55 -6.32
N GLN A 79 -9.21 -12.01 -5.13
CA GLN A 79 -10.01 -12.93 -4.32
C GLN A 79 -11.35 -12.30 -3.91
N GLU A 80 -11.32 -11.01 -3.59
CA GLU A 80 -12.48 -10.23 -3.17
C GLU A 80 -13.27 -9.62 -4.35
N GLY A 81 -12.83 -9.85 -5.59
CA GLY A 81 -13.45 -9.25 -6.79
C GLY A 81 -13.36 -7.72 -6.85
N ALA A 82 -12.40 -7.11 -6.14
CA ALA A 82 -12.24 -5.68 -6.07
C ALA A 82 -11.75 -5.08 -7.40
N GLN A 83 -12.52 -4.11 -7.90
CA GLN A 83 -12.20 -3.36 -9.13
C GLN A 83 -11.14 -2.27 -8.91
N TYR A 84 -10.87 -1.91 -7.65
CA TYR A 84 -10.02 -0.79 -7.28
C TYR A 84 -8.94 -1.22 -6.29
N VAL A 85 -7.76 -0.65 -6.45
CA VAL A 85 -6.61 -0.84 -5.57
C VAL A 85 -6.10 0.53 -5.12
N SER A 86 -6.00 0.76 -3.81
CA SER A 86 -5.56 2.06 -3.26
C SER A 86 -4.20 1.97 -2.59
N HIS A 87 -3.37 3.01 -2.72
CA HIS A 87 -2.09 3.11 -2.01
C HIS A 87 -1.87 4.50 -1.38
N GLY A 88 -1.22 4.52 -0.20
CA GLY A 88 -0.93 5.75 0.54
C GLY A 88 0.35 6.49 0.15
N ALA A 89 1.11 6.00 -0.83
CA ALA A 89 2.37 6.64 -1.26
C ALA A 89 2.15 8.08 -1.75
N THR A 90 3.10 8.96 -1.44
CA THR A 90 3.03 10.38 -1.81
C THR A 90 3.16 10.56 -3.33
N GLY A 91 2.55 11.61 -3.87
CA GLY A 91 2.56 11.89 -5.33
C GLY A 91 3.93 12.31 -5.90
N LYS A 92 4.96 12.51 -5.06
CA LYS A 92 6.31 12.91 -5.48
C LYS A 92 7.38 11.83 -5.27
N GLY A 93 7.04 10.70 -4.65
CA GLY A 93 8.02 9.66 -4.29
C GLY A 93 8.07 8.50 -5.29
N ASN A 94 9.17 7.73 -5.26
CA ASN A 94 9.40 6.55 -6.11
C ASN A 94 8.42 5.39 -5.82
N ASP A 95 7.90 5.31 -4.59
CA ASP A 95 7.01 4.23 -4.18
C ASP A 95 5.72 4.18 -5.00
N GLN A 96 5.19 5.33 -5.44
CA GLN A 96 3.99 5.35 -6.29
C GLN A 96 4.24 4.60 -7.61
N ILE A 97 5.44 4.70 -8.16
CA ILE A 97 5.80 4.09 -9.44
C ILE A 97 5.92 2.59 -9.23
N ARG A 98 6.57 2.17 -8.13
CA ARG A 98 6.72 0.76 -7.76
C ARG A 98 5.37 0.06 -7.58
N PHE A 99 4.43 0.69 -6.87
CA PHE A 99 3.07 0.18 -6.72
C PHE A 99 2.35 0.10 -8.06
N LYS A 100 2.38 1.16 -8.87
CA LYS A 100 1.67 1.19 -10.16
C LYS A 100 2.20 0.17 -11.15
N LEU A 101 3.53 0.08 -11.31
CA LEU A 101 4.15 -0.88 -12.23
C LEU A 101 3.82 -2.32 -11.83
N THR A 102 3.92 -2.63 -10.54
CA THR A 102 3.62 -4.00 -10.06
C THR A 102 2.12 -4.31 -10.21
N CYS A 103 1.22 -3.38 -9.89
CA CYS A 103 -0.21 -3.56 -10.11
C CYS A 103 -0.53 -3.77 -11.60
N HIS A 104 0.03 -2.95 -12.48
CA HIS A 104 -0.23 -3.06 -13.91
C HIS A 104 0.30 -4.37 -14.50
N ALA A 105 1.46 -4.83 -14.05
CA ALA A 105 2.04 -6.10 -14.46
C ALA A 105 1.20 -7.30 -14.00
N LEU A 106 0.65 -7.26 -12.79
CA LEU A 106 -0.04 -8.41 -12.19
C LEU A 106 -1.55 -8.40 -12.40
N TYR A 107 -2.17 -7.23 -12.51
CA TYR A 107 -3.61 -7.06 -12.66
C TYR A 107 -3.94 -5.81 -13.49
N PRO A 108 -3.74 -5.84 -14.81
CA PRO A 108 -3.83 -4.67 -15.68
C PRO A 108 -5.21 -4.00 -15.69
N GLU A 109 -6.27 -4.78 -15.47
CA GLU A 109 -7.67 -4.31 -15.44
C GLU A 109 -8.00 -3.45 -14.21
N VAL A 110 -7.18 -3.51 -13.15
CA VAL A 110 -7.50 -2.90 -11.86
C VAL A 110 -7.28 -1.39 -11.87
N LYS A 111 -8.25 -0.64 -11.34
CA LYS A 111 -8.14 0.81 -11.25
C LYS A 111 -7.38 1.22 -10.01
N ILE A 112 -6.30 1.97 -10.18
CA ILE A 112 -5.46 2.41 -9.06
C ILE A 112 -5.93 3.77 -8.54
N ILE A 113 -6.29 3.83 -7.26
CA ILE A 113 -6.60 5.06 -6.55
C ILE A 113 -5.37 5.51 -5.74
N ALA A 114 -4.81 6.66 -6.10
CA ALA A 114 -3.70 7.27 -5.37
C ALA A 114 -4.18 8.60 -4.76
N PRO A 115 -4.64 8.62 -3.50
CA PRO A 115 -5.30 9.80 -2.93
C PRO A 115 -4.44 11.06 -2.97
N TRP A 116 -3.12 10.94 -2.78
CA TRP A 116 -2.20 12.08 -2.85
C TRP A 116 -2.03 12.69 -4.26
N ARG A 117 -2.63 12.12 -5.31
CA ARG A 117 -2.69 12.72 -6.66
C ARG A 117 -4.03 13.38 -6.97
N ILE A 118 -5.02 13.25 -6.08
CA ILE A 118 -6.38 13.77 -6.27
C ILE A 118 -6.44 15.19 -5.69
N PRO A 119 -6.74 16.24 -6.48
CA PRO A 119 -6.82 17.62 -6.00
C PRO A 119 -7.68 17.82 -4.76
N GLU A 120 -8.84 17.21 -4.75
CA GLU A 120 -9.79 17.28 -3.64
C GLU A 120 -9.18 16.72 -2.35
N PHE A 121 -8.31 15.71 -2.45
CA PHE A 121 -7.67 15.06 -1.31
C PHE A 121 -6.59 15.94 -0.68
N TYR A 122 -5.59 16.34 -1.47
CA TYR A 122 -4.44 17.06 -0.91
C TYR A 122 -4.81 18.51 -0.52
N ASN A 123 -5.84 19.11 -1.14
CA ASN A 123 -6.39 20.39 -0.68
C ASN A 123 -7.11 20.28 0.67
N ARG A 124 -7.83 19.18 0.91
CA ARG A 124 -8.50 18.93 2.19
C ARG A 124 -7.50 18.60 3.31
N PHE A 125 -6.46 17.83 3.01
CA PHE A 125 -5.46 17.39 3.98
C PHE A 125 -4.10 18.06 3.78
N ARG A 126 -4.03 19.37 4.11
CA ARG A 126 -2.78 20.13 4.14
C ARG A 126 -1.94 19.77 5.39
N GLY A 127 -1.15 18.71 5.29
CA GLY A 127 -0.14 18.34 6.29
C GLY A 127 -0.64 17.52 7.48
N ARG A 128 0.22 17.36 8.50
CA ARG A 128 -0.03 16.54 9.70
C ARG A 128 -0.94 17.21 10.73
N LYS A 129 -1.13 18.53 10.72
CA LYS A 129 -1.93 19.23 11.76
C LYS A 129 -3.45 19.02 11.64
N ARG A 130 -3.95 18.59 10.48
CA ARG A 130 -5.35 18.16 10.26
C ARG A 130 -5.40 16.63 10.15
N LEU A 131 -4.87 15.93 11.16
CA LEU A 131 -4.84 14.45 11.27
C LEU A 131 -6.01 13.97 12.11
#